data_AF-A0A432Q029-F1
#
_entry.id   AF-A0A432Q029-F1
#
_cell.length_a   1.000
_cell.length_b   1.000
_cell.length_c   1.000
_cell.angle_alpha   90.00
_cell.angle_beta   90.00
_cell.angle_gamma   90.00
#
_symmetry.space_group_name_H-M   'P 1'
#
loop_
_entity.id
_entity.type
_entity.pdbx_description
1 polymer ?
#
loop_
_entity_poly.entity_id
_entity_poly.type
_entity_poly.pdbx_seq_one_letter_code
_entity_poly.pdbx_strand_id
1 'polypeptide(L)'
;MGGFFLFFLLVLFSFPNEYPKHVKETLKKITDRIYGVFGVYEQVSYKNRGFISNAYFYVADDGVLVIDALSTYKLGKELIETIRSVTDKPIRFLVVT
;
A
#
# COMPACT_ATOMS: atom_id res chain seq x y z
N MET A 1 -28.49 19.63 27.69
CA MET A 1 -27.96 18.30 27.30
C MET A 1 -27.66 18.13 25.81
N GLY A 2 -28.11 19.01 24.90
CA GLY A 2 -27.85 18.86 23.45
C GLY A 2 -26.45 19.30 22.95
N GLY A 3 -25.83 20.32 23.55
CA GLY A 3 -24.55 20.86 23.07
C GLY A 3 -23.36 19.91 23.25
N PHE A 4 -23.35 19.12 24.32
CA PHE A 4 -22.28 18.14 24.60
C PHE A 4 -22.31 16.97 23.60
N PHE A 5 -23.51 16.57 23.17
CA PHE A 5 -23.70 15.51 22.18
C PHE A 5 -23.28 15.96 20.77
N LEU A 6 -23.59 17.20 20.40
CA LEU A 6 -23.19 17.78 19.10
C LEU A 6 -21.66 17.96 19.00
N PHE A 7 -21.02 18.40 20.09
CA PHE A 7 -19.57 18.52 20.17
C PHE A 7 -18.88 17.16 20.02
N PHE A 8 -19.42 16.11 20.67
CA PHE A 8 -18.89 14.75 20.54
C PHE A 8 -19.02 14.22 19.10
N LEU A 9 -20.11 14.55 18.41
CA LEU A 9 -20.33 14.19 17.01
C LEU A 9 -19.29 14.85 16.08
N LEU A 10 -18.99 16.14 16.28
CA LEU A 10 -18.00 16.88 15.50
C LEU A 10 -16.57 16.33 15.67
N VAL A 11 -16.22 15.87 16.86
CA VAL A 11 -14.91 15.25 17.13
C VAL A 11 -14.77 13.91 16.41
N LEU A 12 -15.84 13.11 16.33
CA LEU A 12 -15.84 11.83 15.63
C LEU A 12 -15.67 11.96 14.10
N PHE A 13 -16.10 13.08 13.50
CA PHE A 13 -15.88 13.36 12.07
C PHE A 13 -14.58 14.12 11.78
N SER A 14 -13.79 14.49 12.79
CA SER A 14 -12.58 15.30 12.62
C SER A 14 -11.29 14.49 12.48
N PHE A 15 -11.36 13.16 12.32
CA PHE A 15 -10.16 12.37 12.05
C PHE A 15 -9.69 12.63 10.61
N PRO A 16 -8.49 13.19 10.40
CA PRO A 16 -7.94 13.29 9.06
C PRO A 16 -7.73 11.86 8.51
N ASN A 17 -8.08 11.64 7.26
CA ASN A 17 -7.65 10.43 6.55
C ASN A 17 -6.11 10.43 6.53
N GLU A 18 -5.49 9.55 7.32
CA GLU A 18 -4.06 9.33 7.24
C GLU A 18 -3.76 8.50 5.99
N TYR A 19 -2.93 9.06 5.12
CA TYR A 19 -2.37 8.32 4.01
C TYR A 19 -1.33 7.32 4.51
N PRO A 20 -1.23 6.12 3.91
CA PRO A 20 -0.13 5.22 4.18
C PRO A 20 1.21 5.94 3.98
N LYS A 21 2.03 5.97 5.02
CA LYS A 21 3.35 6.63 4.97
C LYS A 21 4.34 5.75 4.23
N HIS A 22 4.16 4.43 4.29
CA HIS A 22 4.96 3.43 3.60
C HIS A 22 4.09 2.37 2.92
N VAL A 23 4.54 1.86 1.77
CA VAL A 23 3.86 0.76 1.05
C VAL A 23 3.54 -0.44 1.95
N LYS A 24 4.46 -0.81 2.86
CA LYS A 24 4.33 -1.94 3.79
C LYS A 24 3.10 -1.85 4.72
N GLU A 25 2.63 -0.65 5.04
CA GLU A 25 1.44 -0.47 5.91
C GLU A 25 0.17 -1.04 5.29
N THR A 26 0.18 -1.22 3.97
CA THR A 26 -0.95 -1.75 3.20
C THR A 26 -0.75 -3.21 2.77
N LEU A 27 0.37 -3.84 3.16
CA LEU A 27 0.70 -5.20 2.79
C LEU A 27 -0.33 -6.19 3.35
N LYS A 28 -0.92 -6.99 2.47
CA LYS A 28 -1.80 -8.11 2.83
C LYS A 28 -1.30 -9.40 2.22
N LYS A 29 -1.27 -10.45 3.03
CA LYS A 29 -1.13 -11.83 2.56
C LYS A 29 -2.49 -12.30 2.02
N ILE A 30 -2.55 -12.62 0.74
CA ILE A 30 -3.78 -13.07 0.07
C ILE A 30 -3.86 -14.59 0.12
N THR A 31 -2.75 -15.27 -0.16
CA THR A 31 -2.57 -16.72 0.00
C THR A 31 -1.20 -17.01 0.60
N ASP A 32 -0.83 -18.28 0.76
CA ASP A 32 0.51 -18.65 1.24
C ASP A 32 1.68 -18.13 0.41
N ARG A 33 1.43 -17.79 -0.86
CA ARG A 33 2.47 -17.32 -1.77
C ARG A 33 2.14 -16.00 -2.47
N ILE A 34 0.93 -15.46 -2.30
CA ILE A 34 0.50 -14.23 -2.98
C ILE A 34 0.27 -13.12 -1.97
N TYR A 35 0.82 -11.95 -2.25
CA TYR A 35 0.74 -10.76 -1.44
C TYR A 35 0.31 -9.57 -2.30
N GLY A 36 -0.35 -8.59 -1.69
CA GLY A 36 -0.76 -7.35 -2.33
C GLY A 36 -0.53 -6.13 -1.46
N VAL A 37 -0.32 -4.98 -2.09
CA VAL A 37 -0.28 -3.66 -1.46
C VAL A 37 -1.31 -2.77 -2.14
N PHE A 38 -1.93 -1.87 -1.37
CA PHE A 38 -3.15 -1.19 -1.81
C PHE A 38 -3.05 0.32 -1.67
N GLY A 39 -3.16 1.02 -2.80
CA GLY A 39 -3.22 2.48 -2.84
C GLY A 39 -4.55 3.02 -2.31
N VAL A 40 -4.63 4.34 -2.23
CA VAL A 40 -5.87 5.05 -1.86
C VAL A 40 -6.74 5.31 -3.09
N TYR A 41 -8.07 5.28 -2.90
CA TYR A 41 -9.05 5.58 -3.94
C TYR A 41 -9.22 7.09 -4.12
N GLU A 42 -8.19 7.75 -4.62
CA GLU A 42 -8.17 9.21 -4.84
C GLU A 42 -7.45 9.56 -6.15
N GLN A 43 -7.53 10.83 -6.56
CA GLN A 43 -6.72 11.37 -7.65
C GLN A 43 -5.26 11.56 -7.22
N VAL A 44 -4.33 11.54 -8.18
CA VAL A 44 -2.90 11.76 -7.90
C VAL A 44 -2.71 13.12 -7.22
N SER A 45 -1.97 13.12 -6.11
CA SER A 45 -1.60 14.35 -5.41
C SER A 45 -0.25 14.21 -4.71
N TYR A 46 0.35 15.34 -4.33
CA TYR A 46 1.53 15.33 -3.46
C TYR A 46 1.25 14.68 -2.10
N LYS A 47 0.03 14.83 -1.57
CA LYS A 47 -0.36 14.28 -0.25
C LYS A 47 -0.33 12.75 -0.25
N ASN A 48 -0.91 12.12 -1.27
CA ASN A 48 -0.89 10.67 -1.42
C ASN A 48 0.37 10.14 -2.11
N ARG A 49 1.32 11.01 -2.48
CA ARG A 49 2.59 10.64 -3.14
C ARG A 49 2.38 9.88 -4.48
N GLY A 50 1.19 9.99 -5.08
CA GLY A 50 0.76 9.20 -6.23
C GLY A 50 0.41 7.74 -5.92
N PHE A 51 0.28 7.34 -4.64
CA PHE A 51 -0.02 5.96 -4.25
C PHE A 51 -1.51 5.63 -4.41
N ILE A 52 -1.93 5.53 -5.67
CA ILE A 52 -3.33 5.32 -6.07
C ILE A 52 -3.55 3.98 -6.79
N SER A 53 -2.49 3.21 -7.03
CA SER A 53 -2.54 1.88 -7.66
C SER A 53 -2.21 0.77 -6.65
N ASN A 54 -2.61 -0.45 -7.01
CA ASN A 54 -2.25 -1.66 -6.27
C ASN A 54 -1.05 -2.32 -6.95
N ALA A 55 -0.27 -3.08 -6.19
CA ALA A 55 0.71 -3.99 -6.75
C ALA A 55 0.61 -5.35 -6.04
N TYR A 56 1.03 -6.39 -6.73
CA TYR A 56 1.00 -7.76 -6.22
C TYR A 56 2.35 -8.42 -6.41
N PHE A 57 2.65 -9.41 -5.57
CA PHE A 57 3.80 -10.27 -5.81
C PHE A 57 3.52 -11.71 -5.40
N TYR A 58 4.05 -12.63 -6.21
CA TYR A 58 4.01 -14.07 -6.00
C TYR A 58 5.41 -14.56 -5.61
N VAL A 59 5.50 -15.19 -4.44
CA VAL A 59 6.73 -15.82 -3.94
C VAL A 59 6.78 -17.26 -4.46
N ALA A 60 7.49 -17.45 -5.58
CA ALA A 60 7.77 -18.76 -6.16
C ALA A 60 8.90 -19.48 -5.40
N ASP A 61 9.25 -20.68 -5.84
CA ASP A 61 10.31 -21.47 -5.20
C ASP A 61 11.70 -20.85 -5.41
N ASP A 62 11.98 -20.30 -6.59
CA ASP A 62 13.29 -19.78 -7.00
C ASP A 62 13.39 -18.24 -7.06
N GLY A 63 12.28 -17.52 -6.88
CA GLY A 63 12.24 -16.07 -7.01
C GLY A 63 10.86 -15.45 -6.75
N VAL A 64 10.79 -14.13 -6.93
CA VAL A 64 9.56 -13.35 -6.82
C VAL A 64 9.18 -12.80 -8.18
N LEU A 65 7.90 -12.98 -8.55
CA LEU A 65 7.23 -12.30 -9.66
C LEU A 65 6.44 -11.12 -9.10
N VAL A 66 6.67 -9.92 -9.61
CA VAL A 66 5.96 -8.70 -9.23
C VAL A 66 5.02 -8.28 -10.36
N ILE A 67 3.81 -7.86 -10.02
CA ILE A 67 2.79 -7.34 -10.92
C ILE A 67 2.52 -5.88 -10.52
N ASP A 68 2.72 -4.96 -11.45
CA ASP A 68 2.74 -3.50 -11.28
C ASP A 68 3.93 -2.98 -10.44
N ALA A 69 4.44 -1.81 -10.79
CA ALA A 69 5.60 -1.15 -10.17
C ALA A 69 5.22 0.04 -9.26
N LEU A 70 3.92 0.33 -9.13
CA LEU A 70 3.37 1.54 -8.51
C LEU A 70 3.72 2.83 -9.28
N SER A 71 3.11 3.93 -8.88
CA SER A 71 3.08 5.17 -9.67
C SER A 71 4.34 6.05 -9.60
N THR A 72 5.30 5.76 -8.70
CA THR A 72 6.51 6.59 -8.54
C THR A 72 7.74 5.78 -8.17
N TYR A 73 8.93 6.30 -8.49
CA TYR A 73 10.21 5.69 -8.09
C TYR A 73 10.30 5.42 -6.58
N LYS A 74 9.85 6.36 -5.74
CA LYS A 74 9.88 6.20 -4.28
C LYS A 74 8.97 5.05 -3.83
N LEU A 75 7.78 4.93 -4.43
CA LEU A 75 6.87 3.83 -4.14
C LEU A 75 7.43 2.49 -4.62
N GLY A 76 8.02 2.42 -5.81
CA GLY A 76 8.67 1.21 -6.31
C GLY A 76 9.83 0.76 -5.42
N LYS A 77 10.63 1.69 -4.88
CA LYS A 77 11.67 1.37 -3.89
C LYS A 77 11.08 0.80 -2.60
N GLU A 78 10.03 1.42 -2.07
CA GLU A 78 9.33 0.92 -0.88
C GLU A 78 8.64 -0.43 -1.13
N LEU A 79 8.18 -0.71 -2.36
CA LEU A 79 7.65 -2.01 -2.74
C LEU A 79 8.75 -3.09 -2.68
N ILE A 80 9.96 -2.80 -3.17
CA ILE A 80 11.10 -3.72 -3.04
C ILE A 80 11.41 -3.97 -1.55
N GLU A 81 11.48 -2.93 -0.73
CA GLU A 81 11.67 -3.05 0.73
C GLU A 81 10.55 -3.86 1.39
N THR A 82 9.31 -3.69 0.94
CA THR A 82 8.15 -4.45 1.41
C THR A 82 8.27 -5.94 1.04
N ILE A 83 8.63 -6.27 -0.20
CA ILE A 83 8.88 -7.64 -0.65
C ILE A 83 10.01 -8.27 0.18
N ARG A 84 11.08 -7.52 0.46
CA ARG A 84 12.21 -7.96 1.29
C ARG A 84 11.82 -8.25 2.74
N SER A 85 10.78 -7.59 3.25
CA SER A 85 10.25 -7.93 4.57
C SER A 85 9.47 -9.25 4.62
N VAL A 86 9.14 -9.83 3.46
CA VAL A 86 8.45 -11.11 3.31
C VAL A 86 9.42 -12.23 2.91
N THR A 87 10.40 -11.93 2.05
CA THR A 87 11.34 -12.93 1.54
C THR A 87 12.65 -12.35 1.03
N ASP A 88 13.74 -13.09 1.25
CA ASP A 88 15.07 -12.80 0.72
C ASP A 88 15.30 -13.34 -0.71
N LYS A 89 14.32 -14.05 -1.30
CA LYS A 89 14.43 -14.58 -2.67
C LYS A 89 14.62 -13.46 -3.70
N PRO A 90 15.36 -13.69 -4.80
CA PRO A 90 15.57 -12.66 -5.81
C PRO A 90 14.24 -12.26 -6.46
N ILE A 91 14.04 -10.96 -6.71
CA ILE A 91 12.96 -10.50 -7.60
C ILE A 91 13.45 -10.78 -9.01
N ARG A 92 12.78 -11.69 -9.73
CA ARG A 92 13.23 -12.15 -11.04
C ARG A 92 12.49 -11.48 -12.18
N PHE A 93 11.21 -11.19 -11.98
CA PHE A 93 10.35 -10.66 -13.01
C PHE A 93 9.46 -9.54 -12.47
N LEU A 94 9.20 -8.58 -13.34
CA LEU A 94 8.21 -7.53 -13.17
C LEU A 94 7.32 -7.54 -14.40
N VAL A 95 6.01 -7.55 -14.21
CA VAL A 95 5.01 -7.35 -15.26
C VAL A 95 4.35 -6.01 -15.02
N VAL A 96 4.40 -5.13 -16.01
CA VAL A 96 3.69 -3.84 -16.01
C VAL A 96 2.35 -4.05 -16.72
N THR A 97 1.27 -3.63 -16.07
CA THR A 97 -0.13 -3.79 -16.54
C THR A 97 -0.76 -2.46 -16.88
#